data_AF-A0A7C1B768-F1
#
_entry.id   AF-A0A7C1B768-F1
#
_cell.length_a   1.000
_cell.length_b   1.000
_cell.length_c   1.000
_cell.angle_alpha   90.00
_cell.angle_beta   90.00
_cell.angle_gamma   90.00
#
_symmetry.space_group_name_H-M   'P 1'
#
loop_
_entity.id
_entity.type
_entity.pdbx_description
1 polymer ?
#
loop_
_entity_poly.entity_id
_entity_poly.type
_entity_poly.pdbx_seq_one_letter_code
_entity_poly.pdbx_strand_id
1 'polypeptide(L)' 'MLTFQDIILKLSHFWCDRNCVIVQPYDIEKGAGTFNPATFFNALGPAPW' A
#
# COMPACT_ATOMS: atom_id res chain seq x y z
N MET A 1 -21.10 -9.12 11.45
CA MET A 1 -19.84 -9.89 11.36
C MET A 1 -18.90 -9.11 10.47
N LEU A 2 -17.62 -9.01 10.81
CA LEU A 2 -16.62 -8.32 9.97
C LEU A 2 -16.16 -9.27 8.86
N THR A 3 -16.25 -8.86 7.60
CA THR A 3 -15.73 -9.66 6.47
C THR A 3 -14.27 -9.32 6.18
N PHE A 4 -13.58 -10.17 5.41
CA PHE A 4 -12.21 -9.90 4.97
C PHE A 4 -12.12 -8.63 4.09
N GLN A 5 -13.12 -8.42 3.23
CA GLN A 5 -13.22 -7.19 2.44
C GLN A 5 -13.38 -5.96 3.34
N ASP A 6 -14.18 -6.05 4.41
CA ASP A 6 -14.31 -4.94 5.38
C ASP A 6 -12.99 -4.62 6.07
N ILE A 7 -12.15 -5.62 6.37
CA ILE A 7 -10.82 -5.42 6.95
C ILE A 7 -9.95 -4.61 5.98
N ILE A 8 -9.90 -5.00 4.70
CA ILE A 8 -9.12 -4.31 3.68
C ILE A 8 -9.61 -2.86 3.54
N LEU A 9 -10.92 -2.64 3.40
CA LEU A 9 -11.49 -1.30 3.26
C LEU A 9 -11.22 -0.42 4.48
N LYS A 10 -11.32 -0.97 5.70
CA LYS A 10 -11.01 -0.23 6.94
C LYS A 10 -9.55 0.18 7.02
N LEU A 11 -8.61 -0.69 6.63
CA LEU A 11 -7.19 -0.35 6.59
C LEU A 11 -6.89 0.71 5.54
N SER A 12 -7.49 0.60 4.34
CA SER A 12 -7.35 1.62 3.29
C SER A 12 -7.83 2.99 3.77
N HIS A 13 -8.99 3.08 4.42
CA HIS A 13 -9.49 4.35 4.98
C HIS A 13 -8.57 4.88 6.10
N PHE A 14 -8.17 4.03 7.04
CA PHE A 14 -7.30 4.42 8.16
C PHE A 14 -5.97 5.06 7.70
N TRP A 15 -5.37 4.52 6.64
CA TRP A 15 -4.12 5.05 6.08
C TRP A 15 -4.33 6.25 5.17
N CYS A 16 -5.44 6.29 4.41
CA CYS A 16 -5.84 7.47 3.65
C CYS A 16 -6.00 8.70 4.58
N ASP A 17 -6.65 8.53 5.73
CA ASP A 17 -6.81 9.58 6.76
C ASP A 17 -5.47 10.06 7.37
N ARG A 18 -4.39 9.30 7.16
CA ARG A 18 -3.01 9.62 7.57
C ARG A 18 -2.15 10.15 6.43
N ASN A 19 -2.79 10.59 5.35
CA ASN A 19 -2.16 11.11 4.14
C ASN A 19 -1.32 10.07 3.37
N CYS A 20 -1.58 8.77 3.53
CA CYS A 20 -0.97 7.77 2.68
C CYS A 20 -1.73 7.64 1.36
N VAL A 21 -0.99 7.56 0.25
CA VAL A 21 -1.55 7.20 -1.05
C VAL A 21 -1.88 5.70 -1.06
N ILE A 22 -3.13 5.36 -1.38
CA ILE A 22 -3.56 3.95 -1.49
C ILE A 22 -3.23 3.42 -2.88
N VAL A 23 -2.13 2.69 -2.98
CA VAL A 23 -1.66 2.07 -4.22
C VAL A 23 -2.32 0.70 -4.46
N GLN A 24 -2.44 0.30 -5.73
CA GLN A 24 -2.96 -1.02 -6.09
C GLN A 24 -1.88 -2.11 -6.01
N PRO A 25 -2.27 -3.38 -5.87
CA PRO A 25 -1.38 -4.50 -6.10
C PRO A 25 -0.69 -4.39 -7.46
N TYR A 26 0.56 -4.81 -7.50
CA TYR A 26 1.33 -4.79 -8.74
C TYR A 26 1.02 -6.03 -9.58
N ASP A 27 1.13 -5.91 -10.90
CA ASP A 27 0.66 -6.87 -11.91
C ASP A 27 1.64 -7.99 -12.27
N ILE A 28 2.77 -8.07 -11.55
CA ILE A 28 3.74 -9.17 -11.66
C ILE A 28 3.98 -9.84 -10.31
N GLU A 29 4.36 -11.11 -10.33
CA GLU A 29 4.54 -11.96 -9.17
C GLU A 29 5.66 -11.45 -8.26
N LYS A 30 5.36 -11.38 -6.96
CA LYS A 30 6.29 -10.90 -5.92
C LYS A 30 6.08 -11.68 -4.64
N GLY A 31 7.16 -11.95 -3.91
CA GLY A 31 7.09 -12.63 -2.61
C GLY A 31 6.64 -11.73 -1.46
N ALA A 32 6.75 -10.40 -1.60
CA ALA A 32 6.37 -9.43 -0.57
C ALA A 32 6.09 -8.04 -1.18
N GLY A 33 5.31 -7.21 -0.47
CA GLY A 33 5.01 -5.83 -0.88
C GLY A 33 6.24 -4.93 -1.02
N THR A 34 7.36 -5.25 -0.36
CA THR A 34 8.63 -4.54 -0.47
C THR A 34 9.16 -4.49 -1.92
N PHE A 35 8.84 -5.48 -2.75
CA PHE A 35 9.24 -5.53 -4.16
C PHE A 35 8.30 -4.72 -5.08
N ASN A 36 7.25 -4.08 -4.57
CA ASN A 36 6.44 -3.15 -5.35
C ASN A 36 7.29 -1.90 -5.69
N PRO A 37 7.37 -1.44 -6.96
CA PRO A 37 7.96 -0.16 -7.34
C PRO A 37 7.55 1.01 -6.44
N ALA A 38 6.28 1.02 -6.01
CA ALA A 38 5.74 2.02 -5.08
C ALA A 38 6.48 2.07 -3.73
N THR A 39 7.18 0.99 -3.35
CA THR A 39 8.00 0.90 -2.14
C THR A 39 9.48 0.90 -2.48
N PHE A 40 9.94 -0.04 -3.32
CA PHE A 40 11.36 -0.27 -3.58
C PHE A 40 12.06 0.98 -4.15
N PHE A 41 11.45 1.64 -5.15
CA PHE A 41 12.07 2.82 -5.77
C PHE A 41 11.82 4.10 -4.96
N ASN A 42 10.61 4.26 -4.39
CA ASN A 42 10.26 5.47 -3.64
C ASN A 42 10.97 5.57 -2.28
N ALA A 43 11.52 4.48 -1.76
CA ALA A 43 12.34 4.50 -0.54
C ALA A 43 13.77 5.04 -0.75
N LEU A 44 14.24 5.21 -1.99
CA LEU A 44 15.65 5.52 -2.30
C LEU A 44 15.93 7.02 -2.43
N GLY A 45 14.90 7.86 -2.56
CA GLY A 45 15.03 9.29 -2.77
C GLY A 45 14.89 10.12 -1.49
N PRO A 46 15.35 11.39 -1.50
CA PRO A 46 15.16 12.30 -0.37
C PRO A 46 13.76 12.92 -0.33
N ALA A 47 12.98 12.78 -1.42
CA ALA A 47 11.63 13.31 -1.50
C ALA A 47 10.68 12.48 -0.61
N PRO A 48 9.73 13.13 0.10
CA PRO A 48 8.64 12.42 0.73
C PRO A 48 7.88 11.58 -0.30
N TRP A 49 7.47 10.40 0.13
CA TRP A 49 6.58 9.52 -0.60
C TRP A 49 5.23 9.43 0.12
#